data_AF-A0A2E8RHN0-F1
#
_entry.id   AF-A0A2E8RHN0-F1
#
_cell.length_a   1.000
_cell.length_b   1.000
_cell.length_c   1.000
_cell.angle_alpha   90.00
_cell.angle_beta   90.00
_cell.angle_gamma   90.00
#
_symmetry.space_group_name_H-M   'P 1'
#
loop_
_entity.id
_entity.type
_entity.pdbx_description
1 polymer ?
#
loop_
_entity_poly.entity_id
_entity_poly.type
_entity_poly.pdbx_seq_one_letter_code
_entity_poly.pdbx_strand_id
1 'polypeptide(L)'
;MSLDHHAIYKAYPEVTTVDDGTGAFDKDGKTITLEQSKIDAARVELDKLKYKDQRAAEYPSIADQLDDIYHNGIDGWKATIKATKDKYPKP
;
A
#
# COMPACT_ATOMS: atom_id res chain seq x y z
N MET A 1 16.45 4.58 15.30
CA MET A 1 15.36 3.79 14.70
C MET A 1 14.67 4.71 13.73
N SER A 2 14.44 4.29 12.48
CA SER A 2 13.71 5.14 11.53
C SER A 2 12.23 5.11 11.87
N LEU A 3 11.56 6.26 11.86
CA LEU A 3 10.14 6.36 12.11
C LEU A 3 9.35 5.90 10.88
N ASP A 4 8.13 5.44 11.09
CA ASP A 4 7.25 5.09 9.99
C ASP A 4 6.45 6.31 9.53
N HIS A 5 7.07 7.15 8.69
CA HIS A 5 6.50 8.45 8.32
C HIS A 5 5.09 8.31 7.72
N HIS A 6 4.89 7.35 6.82
CA HIS A 6 3.60 7.12 6.17
C HIS A 6 2.51 6.71 7.16
N ALA A 7 2.83 5.79 8.09
CA ALA A 7 1.88 5.38 9.10
C ALA A 7 1.61 6.51 10.12
N ILE A 8 2.61 7.33 10.43
CA ILE A 8 2.47 8.50 11.30
C ILE A 8 1.53 9.53 10.68
N TYR A 9 1.74 9.93 9.41
CA TYR A 9 0.84 10.86 8.73
C TYR A 9 -0.60 10.35 8.63
N LYS A 10 -0.79 9.02 8.53
CA LYS A 10 -2.12 8.42 8.54
C LYS A 10 -2.75 8.37 9.94
N ALA A 11 -1.97 8.07 10.97
CA ALA A 11 -2.44 7.99 12.35
C ALA A 11 -2.71 9.38 12.96
N TYR A 12 -1.93 10.39 12.56
CA TYR A 12 -1.96 11.76 13.08
C TYR A 12 -1.97 12.76 11.91
N PRO A 13 -3.14 13.05 11.34
CA PRO A 13 -3.27 13.96 10.19
C PRO A 13 -2.79 15.40 10.46
N GLU A 14 -2.68 15.79 11.72
CA GLU A 14 -2.16 17.08 12.16
C GLU A 14 -0.62 17.18 12.07
N VAL A 15 0.08 16.04 11.97
CA VAL A 15 1.53 16.00 11.78
C VAL A 15 1.86 16.54 10.40
N THR A 16 2.73 17.54 10.34
CA THR A 16 3.22 18.12 9.08
C THR A 16 4.66 17.76 8.80
N THR A 17 5.45 17.52 9.85
CA THR A 17 6.87 17.18 9.75
C THR A 17 7.16 15.99 10.65
N VAL A 18 7.88 15.01 10.10
CA VAL A 18 8.43 13.87 10.84
C VAL A 18 9.92 13.84 10.61
N ASP A 19 10.69 13.78 11.70
CA ASP A 19 12.13 13.67 11.69
C ASP A 19 12.57 12.49 12.57
N ASP A 20 13.42 11.62 12.02
CA ASP A 20 13.83 10.36 12.65
C ASP A 20 14.66 10.55 13.94
N GLY A 21 15.23 11.73 14.15
CA GLY A 21 16.02 12.06 15.34
C GLY A 21 15.24 12.85 16.40
N THR A 22 14.27 13.67 15.99
CA THR A 22 13.61 14.68 16.83
C THR A 22 12.10 14.46 17.02
N GLY A 23 11.46 13.60 16.23
CA GLY A 23 10.05 13.21 16.40
C GLY A 23 9.09 13.82 15.38
N ALA A 24 7.82 13.94 15.76
CA ALA A 24 6.75 14.45 14.89
C ALA A 24 6.23 15.81 15.40
N PHE A 25 5.93 16.71 14.46
CA PHE A 25 5.55 18.09 14.75
C PHE A 25 4.30 18.52 13.97
N ASP A 26 3.45 19.30 14.63
CA ASP A 26 2.32 19.96 13.98
C ASP A 26 2.75 21.18 13.14
N LYS A 27 1.80 21.84 12.50
CA LYS A 27 2.01 23.05 11.70
C LYS A 27 2.63 24.23 12.47
N ASP A 28 2.50 24.24 13.79
CA ASP A 28 3.01 25.30 14.67
C ASP A 28 4.39 24.91 15.26
N GLY A 29 4.96 23.78 14.85
CA GLY A 29 6.24 23.27 15.34
C GLY A 29 6.16 22.63 16.72
N LYS A 30 4.96 22.35 17.24
CA LYS A 30 4.77 21.70 18.54
C LYS A 30 4.92 20.19 18.37
N THR A 31 5.67 19.58 19.29
CA THR A 31 5.87 18.13 19.32
C THR A 31 4.56 17.39 19.60
N ILE A 32 4.30 16.36 18.81
CA ILE A 32 3.19 15.43 18.98
C ILE A 32 3.72 14.14 19.62
N THR A 33 3.08 13.72 20.71
CA THR A 33 3.39 12.45 21.36
C THR A 33 2.86 11.30 20.52
N LEU A 34 3.76 10.46 20.01
CA LEU A 34 3.44 9.31 19.18
C LEU A 34 3.16 8.07 20.04
N GLU A 35 1.99 7.48 19.87
CA GLU A 35 1.66 6.14 20.36
C GLU A 35 1.93 5.09 19.28
N GLN A 36 2.83 4.14 19.57
CA GLN A 36 3.24 3.10 18.61
C GLN A 36 2.06 2.23 18.14
N SER A 37 1.09 1.93 19.02
CA SER A 37 -0.09 1.13 18.67
C SER A 37 -0.95 1.78 17.58
N LYS A 38 -1.08 3.11 17.57
CA LYS A 38 -1.80 3.85 16.53
C LYS A 38 -1.04 3.83 15.20
N ILE A 39 0.29 3.92 15.26
CA ILE A 39 1.17 3.82 14.09
C ILE A 39 1.07 2.41 13.49
N ASP A 40 1.15 1.37 14.32
CA ASP A 40 1.04 -0.02 13.87
C ASP A 40 -0.34 -0.30 13.24
N ALA A 41 -1.42 0.19 13.85
CA ALA A 41 -2.76 0.09 13.27
C ALA A 41 -2.84 0.81 11.92
N ALA A 42 -2.29 2.02 11.80
CA ALA A 42 -2.24 2.75 10.54
C ALA A 42 -1.40 2.02 9.47
N ARG A 43 -0.28 1.41 9.86
CA ARG A 43 0.56 0.57 9.00
C ARG A 43 -0.23 -0.64 8.48
N VAL A 44 -0.94 -1.36 9.35
CA VAL A 44 -1.80 -2.49 8.93
C VAL A 44 -2.82 -2.03 7.89
N GLU A 45 -3.46 -0.88 8.09
CA GLU A 45 -4.42 -0.33 7.13
C GLU A 45 -3.76 0.13 5.81
N LEU A 46 -2.50 0.56 5.82
CA LEU A 46 -1.74 0.86 4.60
C LEU A 46 -1.35 -0.41 3.85
N ASP A 47 -0.90 -1.43 4.58
CA ASP A 47 -0.51 -2.72 4.00
C ASP A 47 -1.71 -3.44 3.38
N LYS A 48 -2.93 -3.21 3.87
CA LYS A 48 -4.16 -3.64 3.21
C LYS A 48 -4.32 -3.13 1.78
N LEU A 49 -3.63 -2.06 1.39
CA LEU A 49 -3.68 -1.50 0.04
C LEU A 49 -2.50 -1.95 -0.84
N LYS A 50 -1.42 -2.48 -0.24
CA LYS A 50 -0.18 -2.87 -0.91
C LYS A 50 -0.38 -3.85 -2.06
N TYR A 51 -1.38 -4.74 -1.96
CA TYR A 51 -1.71 -5.70 -3.01
C TYR A 51 -2.04 -5.01 -4.35
N LYS A 52 -2.54 -3.77 -4.33
CA LYS A 52 -2.94 -3.05 -5.55
C LYS A 52 -1.71 -2.76 -6.40
N ASP A 53 -0.68 -2.19 -5.78
CA ASP A 53 0.56 -1.80 -6.47
C ASP A 53 1.32 -3.05 -6.93
N GLN A 54 1.36 -4.09 -6.09
CA GLN A 54 1.97 -5.37 -6.44
C GLN A 54 1.29 -6.05 -7.63
N ARG A 55 -0.05 -6.06 -7.68
CA ARG A 55 -0.78 -6.60 -8.82
C ARG A 55 -0.60 -5.75 -10.07
N ALA A 56 -0.64 -4.42 -9.94
CA ALA A 56 -0.47 -3.52 -11.09
C ALA A 56 0.91 -3.69 -11.74
N ALA A 57 1.96 -3.92 -10.94
CA ALA A 57 3.30 -4.18 -11.42
C ALA A 57 3.47 -5.54 -12.13
N GLU A 58 2.66 -6.53 -11.79
CA GLU A 58 2.77 -7.90 -12.33
C GLU A 58 1.68 -8.29 -13.34
N TYR A 59 0.63 -7.47 -13.50
CA TYR A 59 -0.35 -7.75 -14.53
C TYR A 59 0.29 -7.66 -15.92
N PRO A 60 -0.07 -8.57 -16.85
CA PRO A 60 0.32 -8.44 -18.24
C PRO A 60 -0.16 -7.10 -18.80
N SER A 61 0.47 -6.64 -19.88
CA SER A 61 0.01 -5.44 -20.56
C SER A 61 -1.45 -5.60 -21.02
N ILE A 62 -2.15 -4.49 -21.25
CA ILE A 62 -3.52 -4.55 -21.79
C ILE A 62 -3.55 -5.27 -23.14
N ALA A 63 -2.52 -5.12 -23.97
CA ALA A 63 -2.41 -5.84 -25.24
C ALA A 63 -2.34 -7.35 -25.03
N ASP A 64 -1.47 -7.83 -24.13
CA ASP A 64 -1.34 -9.25 -23.83
C ASP A 64 -2.62 -9.83 -23.20
N GLN A 65 -3.31 -9.04 -22.38
CA GLN A 65 -4.60 -9.46 -21.81
C GLN A 65 -5.69 -9.61 -22.87
N LEU A 66 -5.77 -8.68 -23.83
CA LEU A 66 -6.73 -8.77 -24.93
C LEU A 66 -6.40 -9.93 -25.87
N ASP A 67 -5.11 -10.16 -26.12
CA ASP A 67 -4.61 -11.29 -26.91
C ASP A 67 -4.93 -12.64 -26.25
N ASP A 68 -4.71 -12.75 -24.93
CA ASP A 68 -5.05 -13.92 -24.12
C ASP A 68 -6.56 -14.20 -24.15
N ILE A 69 -7.39 -13.16 -24.06
CA ILE A 69 -8.85 -13.29 -24.23
C ILE A 69 -9.21 -13.81 -25.63
N TYR A 70 -8.54 -13.32 -26.67
CA TYR A 70 -8.82 -13.73 -28.06
C TYR A 70 -8.43 -15.19 -28.32
N HIS A 71 -7.27 -15.62 -27.83
CA HIS A 71 -6.72 -16.95 -28.10
C HIS A 71 -7.17 -18.04 -27.12
N ASN A 72 -7.25 -17.72 -25.83
CA ASN A 72 -7.55 -18.69 -24.76
C ASN A 72 -8.92 -18.47 -24.12
N GLY A 73 -9.66 -17.44 -24.56
CA GLY A 73 -10.97 -17.11 -24.02
C GLY A 73 -10.90 -16.50 -22.63
N ILE A 74 -12.09 -16.19 -22.09
CA ILE A 74 -12.23 -15.56 -20.78
C ILE A 74 -11.71 -16.44 -19.64
N ASP A 75 -11.79 -17.76 -19.77
CA ASP A 75 -11.34 -18.67 -18.71
C ASP A 75 -9.81 -18.76 -18.65
N GLY A 76 -9.12 -18.76 -19.81
CA GLY A 76 -7.66 -18.64 -19.87
C GLY A 76 -7.17 -17.33 -19.28
N TRP A 77 -7.75 -16.21 -19.72
CA TRP A 77 -7.45 -14.88 -19.18
C TRP A 77 -7.68 -14.79 -17.66
N LYS A 78 -8.78 -15.36 -17.14
CA LYS A 78 -9.04 -15.40 -15.69
C LYS A 78 -7.97 -16.19 -14.95
N ALA A 79 -7.46 -17.29 -15.50
CA ALA A 79 -6.39 -18.06 -14.88
C ALA A 79 -5.10 -17.25 -14.77
N THR A 80 -4.72 -16.53 -15.84
CA THR A 80 -3.59 -15.60 -15.87
C THR A 80 -3.72 -14.54 -14.76
N ILE A 81 -4.86 -13.85 -14.69
CA ILE A 81 -5.11 -12.82 -13.66
C ILE A 81 -5.18 -13.42 -12.25
N LYS A 82 -5.71 -14.63 -12.11
CA LYS A 82 -5.83 -15.31 -10.81
C LYS A 82 -4.46 -15.60 -10.21
N ALA A 83 -3.48 -16.01 -11.00
CA ALA A 83 -2.13 -16.28 -10.52
C ALA A 83 -1.53 -15.06 -9.78
N THR A 84 -1.63 -13.86 -10.36
CA THR A 84 -1.17 -12.62 -9.71
C THR A 84 -2.00 -12.29 -8.45
N LYS A 85 -3.31 -12.52 -8.48
CA LYS A 85 -4.20 -12.26 -7.34
C LYS A 85 -4.00 -13.22 -6.17
N ASP A 86 -3.67 -14.48 -6.45
CA ASP A 86 -3.33 -15.50 -5.45
C ASP A 86 -1.97 -15.20 -4.80
N LYS A 87 -1.00 -14.71 -5.60
CA LYS A 87 0.31 -14.26 -5.10
C LYS A 87 0.20 -13.04 -4.18
N TYR A 88 -0.73 -12.13 -4.49
CA TYR A 88 -1.00 -10.91 -3.71
C TYR A 88 -2.47 -10.88 -3.28
N PRO A 89 -2.88 -11.67 -2.27
CA PRO A 89 -4.27 -11.72 -1.84
C PRO A 89 -4.73 -10.35 -1.34
N LYS A 90 -6.02 -10.06 -1.51
CA LYS A 90 -6.63 -8.90 -0.89
C LYS A 90 -6.96 -9.31 0.56
N PRO A 91 -6.38 -8.66 1.58
CA PRO A 91 -6.71 -8.92 2.97
C PRO A 91 -8.11 -8.44 3.34
#